data_AF-A0AA35M1M2-F1
#
_entry.id   AF-A0AA35M1M2-F1
#
_cell.length_a   1.000
_cell.length_b   1.000
_cell.length_c   1.000
_cell.angle_alpha   90.00
_cell.angle_beta   90.00
_cell.angle_gamma   90.00
#
_symmetry.space_group_name_H-M   'P 1'
#
loop_
_entity.id
_entity.type
_entity.pdbx_description
1 polymer ?
#
loop_
_entity_poly.entity_id
_entity_poly.type
_entity_poly.pdbx_seq_one_letter_code
_entity_poly.pdbx_strand_id
1 'polypeptide(L)'
;MALQIYPPTRGKKPEQSGDLGTAEPYNEPKPAPPVDALDTENNGDVTINQNALLGLCNDVRTSLQEDACLGPRGDVLMRLLGAVIKSEYDEAPILDLRLIRATRLDKLLADIHDKTRHLEHMSPDLRACVSIADSLQRHWRMRLRDGYLGLDNSRYYGLTQKNGRLDNVNLDDAKCGEACQWAAKSGEALSEVEGNTEIKEGHWWLNLACAQRDGIVCCSSDSVSKGRYGIATMPLLTGTEIAQWPAGTTKYVREGTLRDMCVALISQVGTRIRVLRGHLLKSPFAPRGGVRYDGQYIIRRYGQSRNQLTGVFRLSIDLERVGAQKPMHEICQSPMPSDMDDWYLFEKLESDILRKKWDDEKYLEWKRERAQKKADQERFQEMVQLESMKVIQRMRDEDILDSENLEELKNVHKLADLKWER
;
A
#
# COMPACT_ATOMS: atom_id res chain seq x y z
N MET A 1 -38.20 -30.36 35.60
CA MET A 1 -37.79 -28.96 35.27
C MET A 1 -38.66 -28.50 34.14
N ALA A 2 -39.49 -27.50 34.40
CA ALA A 2 -40.60 -27.07 33.57
C ALA A 2 -40.14 -26.24 32.36
N LEU A 3 -40.70 -26.55 31.20
CA LEU A 3 -40.64 -25.77 29.96
C LEU A 3 -41.61 -24.59 30.07
N GLN A 4 -41.11 -23.37 29.93
CA GLN A 4 -41.92 -22.16 29.94
C GLN A 4 -42.17 -21.72 28.49
N ILE A 5 -43.44 -21.88 28.08
CA ILE A 5 -43.99 -21.50 26.77
C ILE A 5 -44.47 -20.04 26.88
N TYR A 6 -44.00 -19.15 26.00
CA TYR A 6 -44.57 -17.81 25.83
C TYR A 6 -45.66 -17.81 24.75
N PRO A 7 -46.81 -17.12 24.95
CA PRO A 7 -47.87 -17.04 23.95
C PRO A 7 -47.62 -15.93 22.91
N PRO A 8 -48.30 -15.99 21.73
CA PRO A 8 -48.08 -15.05 20.63
C PRO A 8 -49.00 -13.82 20.75
N THR A 9 -48.45 -12.63 20.60
CA THR A 9 -49.26 -11.40 20.48
C THR A 9 -49.60 -11.11 19.02
N ARG A 10 -50.92 -11.15 18.76
CA ARG A 10 -51.64 -10.79 17.54
C ARG A 10 -51.36 -9.36 17.08
N GLY A 11 -51.28 -9.19 15.77
CA GLY A 11 -51.07 -7.91 15.10
C GLY A 11 -52.24 -6.93 15.17
N LYS A 12 -51.90 -5.66 14.95
CA LYS A 12 -52.78 -4.61 14.43
C LYS A 12 -51.98 -3.79 13.40
N LYS A 13 -52.58 -3.59 12.24
CA LYS A 13 -52.31 -2.57 11.21
C LYS A 13 -53.70 -2.08 10.76
N PRO A 14 -53.84 -0.97 10.02
CA PRO A 14 -53.12 0.31 10.04
C PRO A 14 -54.10 1.49 10.10
N GLU A 15 -53.64 2.73 10.31
CA GLU A 15 -54.36 3.92 9.84
C GLU A 15 -53.36 5.04 9.48
N GLN A 16 -53.60 5.63 8.30
CA GLN A 16 -52.88 6.73 7.63
C GLN A 16 -53.19 8.06 8.38
N SER A 17 -52.54 9.23 8.24
CA SER A 17 -51.90 9.94 7.13
C SER A 17 -51.27 11.25 7.68
N GLY A 18 -50.36 11.88 6.90
CA GLY A 18 -49.82 13.24 7.12
C GLY A 18 -48.51 13.25 7.89
N ASP A 19 -47.38 13.83 7.44
CA ASP A 19 -47.20 14.97 6.56
C ASP A 19 -45.83 14.90 5.86
N LEU A 20 -45.76 15.39 4.63
CA LEU A 20 -44.57 15.41 3.77
C LEU A 20 -43.63 16.54 4.20
N GLY A 21 -42.63 16.22 5.02
CA GLY A 21 -41.47 17.07 5.26
C GLY A 21 -40.34 16.72 4.29
N THR A 22 -40.11 17.57 3.30
CA THR A 22 -38.94 17.56 2.42
C THR A 22 -37.64 17.47 3.22
N ALA A 23 -36.94 16.34 3.10
CA ALA A 23 -35.58 16.20 3.60
C ALA A 23 -34.63 16.95 2.68
N GLU A 24 -33.96 17.97 3.22
CA GLU A 24 -32.85 18.64 2.54
C GLU A 24 -31.72 17.64 2.26
N PRO A 25 -31.06 17.73 1.09
CA PRO A 25 -29.91 16.89 0.78
C PRO A 25 -28.76 17.19 1.75
N TYR A 26 -28.28 16.15 2.43
CA TYR A 26 -27.05 16.18 3.22
C TYR A 26 -25.90 16.66 2.33
N ASN A 27 -25.44 17.90 2.55
CA ASN A 27 -24.20 18.40 1.97
C ASN A 27 -23.04 17.56 2.50
N GLU A 28 -22.35 16.87 1.60
CA GLU A 28 -21.06 16.26 1.90
C GLU A 28 -20.11 17.32 2.48
N PRO A 29 -19.43 17.06 3.61
CA PRO A 29 -18.39 17.95 4.07
C PRO A 29 -17.24 17.94 3.06
N LYS A 30 -17.08 19.09 2.39
CA LYS A 30 -15.98 19.39 1.47
C LYS A 30 -14.65 18.98 2.14
N PRO A 31 -13.76 18.22 1.46
CA PRO A 31 -12.49 17.82 2.05
C PRO A 31 -11.69 19.07 2.44
N ALA A 32 -11.14 19.05 3.66
CA ALA A 32 -10.29 20.12 4.14
C ALA A 32 -9.12 20.35 3.16
N PRO A 33 -8.74 21.61 2.87
CA PRO A 33 -7.60 21.88 2.02
C PRO A 33 -6.33 21.24 2.60
N PRO A 34 -5.37 20.83 1.75
CA PRO A 34 -4.10 20.27 2.21
C PRO A 34 -3.41 21.27 3.14
N VAL A 35 -2.98 20.80 4.31
CA VAL A 35 -2.19 21.60 5.26
C VAL A 35 -0.86 21.94 4.60
N ASP A 36 -0.52 23.23 4.55
CA ASP A 36 0.72 23.70 3.93
C ASP A 36 1.94 23.18 4.70
N ALA A 37 3.01 22.82 3.98
CA ALA A 37 4.24 22.33 4.61
C ALA A 37 5.02 23.44 5.35
N LEU A 38 4.61 24.70 5.15
CA LEU A 38 5.15 25.91 5.74
C LEU A 38 4.02 26.60 6.52
N ASP A 39 3.96 26.38 7.82
CA ASP A 39 3.05 27.16 8.67
C ASP A 39 3.72 28.52 8.96
N THR A 40 3.07 29.60 8.56
CA THR A 40 3.49 30.96 8.93
C THR A 40 2.68 31.39 10.15
N GLU A 41 3.23 31.22 11.34
CA GLU A 41 2.67 31.89 12.52
C GLU A 41 3.03 33.39 12.49
N ASN A 42 2.15 34.20 13.08
CA ASN A 42 2.12 35.67 13.06
C ASN A 42 3.37 36.41 13.62
N ASN A 43 4.52 35.76 13.76
CA ASN A 43 5.77 36.33 14.29
C ASN A 43 7.02 36.07 13.42
N GLY A 44 6.88 35.55 12.20
CA GLY A 44 8.00 35.42 11.25
C GLY A 44 8.95 34.24 11.52
N ASP A 45 8.60 33.34 12.44
CA ASP A 45 9.28 32.07 12.62
C ASP A 45 8.60 31.00 11.77
N VAL A 46 9.35 30.35 10.88
CA VAL A 46 8.83 29.37 9.92
C VAL A 46 8.85 28.00 10.58
N THR A 47 7.70 27.53 11.06
CA THR A 47 7.57 26.19 11.63
C THR A 47 7.25 25.18 10.54
N ILE A 48 8.11 24.18 10.37
CA ILE A 48 7.91 23.11 9.37
C ILE A 48 7.11 21.97 9.99
N ASN A 49 5.96 21.68 9.40
CA ASN A 49 5.17 20.50 9.74
C ASN A 49 5.77 19.24 9.10
N GLN A 50 6.37 18.37 9.92
CA GLN A 50 7.05 17.15 9.48
C GLN A 50 6.16 16.24 8.62
N ASN A 51 4.88 16.06 8.98
CA ASN A 51 3.98 15.14 8.28
C ASN A 51 3.54 15.72 6.93
N ALA A 52 3.25 17.03 6.89
CA ALA A 52 2.93 17.72 5.65
C ALA A 52 4.11 17.71 4.67
N LEU A 53 5.34 17.87 5.18
CA LEU A 53 6.56 17.80 4.39
C LEU A 53 6.85 16.39 3.86
N LEU A 54 6.66 15.35 4.69
CA LEU A 54 6.77 13.96 4.22
C LEU A 54 5.73 13.65 3.12
N GLY A 55 4.49 14.11 3.30
CA GLY A 55 3.44 13.98 2.28
C GLY A 55 3.81 14.66 0.97
N LEU A 56 4.30 15.91 1.02
CA LEU A 56 4.81 16.62 -0.15
C LEU A 56 5.94 15.86 -0.84
N CYS A 57 6.90 15.32 -0.08
CA CYS A 57 8.00 14.54 -0.64
C CYS A 57 7.48 13.27 -1.33
N ASN A 58 6.51 12.57 -0.74
CA ASN A 58 5.90 11.39 -1.35
C ASN A 58 5.16 11.73 -2.64
N ASP A 59 4.33 12.76 -2.65
CA ASP A 59 3.56 13.16 -3.84
C ASP A 59 4.49 13.49 -5.01
N VAL A 60 5.51 14.33 -4.79
CA VAL A 60 6.46 14.71 -5.85
C VAL A 60 7.28 13.49 -6.30
N ARG A 61 7.74 12.64 -5.39
CA ARG A 61 8.49 11.43 -5.76
C ARG A 61 7.64 10.47 -6.58
N THR A 62 6.34 10.38 -6.32
CA THR A 62 5.41 9.60 -7.13
C THR A 62 5.33 10.19 -8.55
N SER A 63 5.06 11.50 -8.69
CA SER A 63 5.02 12.16 -10.01
C SER A 63 6.35 12.09 -10.77
N LEU A 64 7.49 12.12 -10.08
CA LEU A 64 8.80 11.95 -10.71
C LEU A 64 9.03 10.51 -11.20
N GLN A 65 8.44 9.51 -10.53
CA GLN A 65 8.53 8.11 -10.94
C GLN A 65 7.58 7.75 -12.09
N GLU A 66 6.40 8.37 -12.11
CA GLU A 66 5.34 8.09 -13.09
C GLU A 66 5.48 8.94 -14.34
N ASP A 67 5.57 10.27 -14.17
CA ASP A 67 5.42 11.23 -15.27
C ASP A 67 6.71 12.02 -15.55
N ALA A 68 7.81 11.71 -14.84
CA ALA A 68 9.07 12.44 -14.88
C ALA A 68 8.93 13.96 -14.68
N CYS A 69 7.91 14.38 -13.91
CA CYS A 69 7.63 15.79 -13.62
C CYS A 69 7.47 16.03 -12.11
N LEU A 70 7.43 17.30 -11.69
CA LEU A 70 7.24 17.67 -10.27
C LEU A 70 5.80 17.44 -9.77
N GLY A 71 4.85 17.20 -10.68
CA GLY A 71 3.46 17.00 -10.36
C GLY A 71 2.72 18.25 -9.88
N PRO A 72 1.47 18.09 -9.41
CA PRO A 72 0.57 19.19 -9.03
C PRO A 72 1.07 20.05 -7.87
N ARG A 73 1.99 19.53 -7.04
CA ARG A 73 2.56 20.22 -5.88
C ARG A 73 3.98 20.76 -6.12
N GLY A 74 4.41 20.81 -7.38
CA GLY A 74 5.76 21.25 -7.75
C GLY A 74 6.06 22.71 -7.39
N ASP A 75 5.06 23.59 -7.43
CA ASP A 75 5.17 24.99 -7.03
C ASP A 75 5.42 25.14 -5.52
N VAL A 76 4.74 24.34 -4.70
CA VAL A 76 4.92 24.29 -3.24
C VAL A 76 6.34 23.79 -2.93
N LEU A 77 6.79 22.75 -3.62
CA LEU A 77 8.15 22.24 -3.48
C LEU A 77 9.19 23.30 -3.87
N MET A 78 8.99 24.01 -4.97
CA MET A 78 9.91 25.06 -5.42
C MET A 78 10.05 26.18 -4.40
N ARG A 79 8.94 26.65 -3.83
CA ARG A 79 8.95 27.65 -2.74
C ARG A 79 9.68 27.13 -1.51
N LEU A 80 9.41 25.89 -1.11
CA LEU A 80 10.07 25.25 0.02
C LEU A 80 11.58 25.13 -0.20
N LEU A 81 12.02 24.56 -1.33
CA LEU A 81 13.45 24.38 -1.63
C LEU A 81 14.17 25.73 -1.72
N GLY A 82 13.50 26.77 -2.25
CA GLY A 82 13.99 28.14 -2.26
C GLY A 82 14.17 28.73 -0.86
N ALA A 83 13.22 28.50 0.04
CA ALA A 83 13.33 28.93 1.44
C ALA A 83 14.43 28.18 2.19
N VAL A 84 14.51 26.86 1.98
CA VAL A 84 15.52 26.01 2.61
C VAL A 84 16.93 26.41 2.17
N ILE A 85 17.19 26.55 0.86
CA ILE A 85 18.53 26.91 0.39
C ILE A 85 18.94 28.30 0.88
N LYS A 86 18.00 29.25 0.96
CA LYS A 86 18.27 30.57 1.53
C LYS A 86 18.69 30.46 2.99
N SER A 87 17.97 29.66 3.79
CA SER A 87 18.30 29.46 5.21
C SER A 87 19.62 28.75 5.46
N GLU A 88 20.12 27.95 4.51
CA GLU A 88 21.43 27.31 4.64
C GLU A 88 22.59 28.32 4.55
N TYR A 89 22.35 29.52 4.00
CA TYR A 89 23.31 30.63 4.02
C TYR A 89 23.15 31.54 5.24
N ASP A 90 22.07 31.40 6.01
CA ASP A 90 21.85 32.12 7.26
C ASP A 90 22.53 31.38 8.43
N GLU A 91 22.73 32.05 9.57
CA GLU A 91 23.42 31.44 10.74
C GLU A 91 22.63 30.30 11.39
N ALA A 92 21.31 30.22 11.14
CA ALA A 92 20.41 29.23 11.71
C ALA A 92 19.62 28.50 10.60
N PRO A 93 20.14 27.37 10.07
CA PRO A 93 19.44 26.58 9.06
C PRO A 93 18.12 26.05 9.61
N ILE A 94 17.05 26.15 8.81
CA ILE A 94 15.70 25.72 9.23
C ILE A 94 15.63 24.18 9.36
N LEU A 95 16.44 23.45 8.60
CA LEU A 95 16.42 21.98 8.58
C LEU A 95 17.57 21.37 9.39
N ASP A 96 17.19 20.56 10.37
CA ASP A 96 18.09 19.68 11.11
C ASP A 96 18.16 18.28 10.49
N LEU A 97 19.13 17.48 10.95
CA LEU A 97 19.32 16.11 10.47
C LEU A 97 18.10 15.22 10.75
N ARG A 98 17.37 15.47 11.85
CA ARG A 98 16.23 14.65 12.26
C ARG A 98 15.05 14.85 11.31
N LEU A 99 14.78 16.09 10.92
CA LEU A 99 13.72 16.47 10.01
C LEU A 99 14.02 15.95 8.60
N ILE A 100 15.24 16.13 8.09
CA ILE A 100 15.67 15.54 6.80
C ILE A 100 15.48 14.02 6.82
N ARG A 101 15.89 13.36 7.93
CA ARG A 101 15.73 11.91 8.08
C ARG A 101 14.27 11.49 8.01
N ALA A 102 13.40 12.19 8.75
CA ALA A 102 11.99 11.85 8.92
C ALA A 102 11.17 12.12 7.65
N THR A 103 11.48 13.19 6.92
CA THR A 103 10.73 13.60 5.72
C THR A 103 11.24 12.96 4.43
N ARG A 104 12.38 12.28 4.47
CA ARG A 104 13.04 11.66 3.30
C ARG A 104 13.42 12.70 2.24
N LEU A 105 13.70 13.93 2.67
CA LEU A 105 14.03 15.00 1.75
C LEU A 105 15.34 14.72 0.97
N ASP A 106 16.32 14.09 1.61
CA ASP A 106 17.53 13.59 0.94
C ASP A 106 17.22 12.61 -0.21
N LYS A 107 16.19 11.76 -0.05
CA LYS A 107 15.74 10.84 -1.08
C LYS A 107 15.00 11.56 -2.20
N LEU A 108 14.18 12.56 -1.90
CA LEU A 108 13.58 13.42 -2.92
C LEU A 108 14.66 14.11 -3.75
N LEU A 109 15.68 14.70 -3.13
CA LEU A 109 16.78 15.36 -3.86
C LEU A 109 17.55 14.36 -4.74
N ALA A 110 17.76 13.13 -4.25
CA ALA A 110 18.39 12.07 -5.04
C ALA A 110 17.52 11.67 -6.23
N ASP A 111 16.21 11.53 -6.04
CA ASP A 111 15.26 11.16 -7.10
C ASP A 111 15.12 12.26 -8.16
N ILE A 112 15.06 13.55 -7.77
CA ILE A 112 15.10 14.68 -8.70
C ILE A 112 16.34 14.54 -9.58
N HIS A 113 17.52 14.35 -8.99
CA HIS A 113 18.76 14.27 -9.74
C HIS A 113 18.82 13.03 -10.63
N ASP A 114 18.39 11.85 -10.16
CA ASP A 114 18.50 10.60 -10.93
C ASP A 114 17.50 10.52 -12.08
N LYS A 115 16.25 10.97 -11.85
CA LYS A 115 15.17 10.91 -12.85
C LYS A 115 15.31 11.96 -13.95
N THR A 116 16.01 13.07 -13.69
CA THR A 116 16.21 14.11 -14.71
C THR A 116 17.45 13.88 -15.57
N ARG A 117 18.35 12.96 -15.21
CA ARG A 117 19.63 12.73 -15.92
C ARG A 117 19.47 12.41 -17.41
N HIS A 118 18.39 11.72 -17.76
CA HIS A 118 18.14 11.23 -19.11
C HIS A 118 17.09 12.06 -19.87
N LEU A 119 16.59 13.14 -19.27
CA LEU A 119 15.59 13.99 -19.92
C LEU A 119 16.27 14.91 -20.94
N GLU A 120 15.96 14.69 -22.22
CA GLU A 120 16.45 15.53 -23.32
C GLU A 120 15.87 16.95 -23.25
N HIS A 121 14.64 17.09 -22.75
CA HIS A 121 13.93 18.35 -22.62
C HIS A 121 13.35 18.52 -21.21
N MET A 122 14.03 19.29 -20.38
CA MET A 122 13.57 19.65 -19.04
C MET A 122 12.83 20.98 -19.06
N SER A 123 11.71 21.05 -18.34
CA SER A 123 11.05 22.32 -18.05
C SER A 123 11.98 23.27 -17.27
N PRO A 124 11.81 24.59 -17.40
CA PRO A 124 12.61 25.57 -16.63
C PRO A 124 12.53 25.33 -15.12
N ASP A 125 11.34 25.00 -14.62
CA ASP A 125 11.10 24.76 -13.19
C ASP A 125 11.85 23.53 -12.69
N LEU A 126 11.82 22.43 -13.46
CA LEU A 126 12.54 21.22 -13.12
C LEU A 126 14.06 21.45 -13.13
N ARG A 127 14.56 22.23 -14.09
CA ARG A 127 15.98 22.62 -14.15
C ARG A 127 16.40 23.44 -12.94
N ALA A 128 15.55 24.38 -12.50
CA ALA A 128 15.79 25.16 -11.29
C ALA A 128 15.79 24.27 -10.05
N CYS A 129 14.83 23.34 -9.93
CA CYS A 129 14.79 22.30 -8.90
C CYS A 129 16.11 21.51 -8.83
N VAL A 130 16.61 21.02 -9.97
CA VAL A 130 17.87 20.25 -10.02
C VAL A 130 19.05 21.08 -9.51
N SER A 131 19.15 22.35 -9.91
CA SER A 131 20.23 23.23 -9.45
C SER A 131 20.17 23.50 -7.93
N ILE A 132 18.96 23.70 -7.39
CA ILE A 132 18.76 23.88 -5.95
C ILE A 132 19.07 22.58 -5.20
N ALA A 133 18.61 21.43 -5.72
CA ALA A 133 18.86 20.13 -5.14
C ALA A 133 20.36 19.81 -5.05
N ASP A 134 21.12 20.05 -6.13
CA ASP A 134 22.57 19.86 -6.14
C ASP A 134 23.27 20.77 -5.11
N SER A 135 22.82 22.02 -5.01
CA SER A 135 23.36 22.98 -4.05
C SER A 135 23.09 22.54 -2.61
N LEU A 136 21.85 22.15 -2.30
CA LEU A 136 21.46 21.64 -0.98
C LEU A 136 22.25 20.39 -0.60
N GLN A 137 22.38 19.42 -1.51
CA GLN A 137 23.16 18.21 -1.25
C GLN A 137 24.62 18.53 -0.91
N ARG A 138 25.24 19.52 -1.58
CA ARG A 138 26.61 19.96 -1.27
C ARG A 138 26.68 20.62 0.11
N HIS A 139 25.75 21.53 0.43
CA HIS A 139 25.71 22.20 1.74
C HIS A 139 25.52 21.21 2.88
N TRP A 140 24.57 20.29 2.76
CA TRP A 140 24.34 19.27 3.79
C TRP A 140 25.52 18.31 3.96
N ARG A 141 26.21 17.92 2.88
CA ARG A 141 27.44 17.14 2.98
C ARG A 141 28.55 17.89 3.76
N MET A 142 28.66 19.20 3.59
CA MET A 142 29.66 20.00 4.31
C MET A 142 29.28 20.26 5.77
N ARG A 143 28.02 20.61 6.02
CA ARG A 143 27.50 21.01 7.34
C ARG A 143 27.24 19.80 8.25
N LEU A 144 26.52 18.80 7.74
CA LEU A 144 26.06 17.63 8.50
C LEU A 144 27.01 16.43 8.40
N ARG A 145 27.95 16.44 7.44
CA ARG A 145 29.04 15.46 7.26
C ARG A 145 28.56 14.00 7.34
N ASP A 146 29.21 13.19 8.18
CA ASP A 146 28.94 11.77 8.37
C ASP A 146 27.49 11.50 8.80
N GLY A 147 26.84 12.45 9.47
CA GLY A 147 25.42 12.34 9.83
C GLY A 147 24.52 12.27 8.60
N TYR A 148 24.79 13.09 7.59
CA TYR A 148 24.04 13.09 6.32
C TYR A 148 24.33 11.84 5.49
N LEU A 149 25.61 11.45 5.38
CA LEU A 149 26.01 10.24 4.67
C LEU A 149 25.49 8.96 5.35
N GLY A 150 25.31 9.00 6.67
CA GLY A 150 24.81 7.91 7.50
C GLY A 150 23.29 7.87 7.67
N LEU A 151 22.50 8.69 6.96
CA LEU A 151 21.04 8.74 7.11
C LEU A 151 20.37 7.38 6.91
N ASP A 152 20.77 6.65 5.88
CA ASP A 152 20.22 5.32 5.60
C ASP A 152 20.62 4.29 6.65
N ASN A 153 21.83 4.38 7.21
CA ASN A 153 22.23 3.54 8.34
C ASN A 153 21.39 3.87 9.57
N SER A 154 21.14 5.15 9.83
CA SER A 154 20.27 5.59 10.92
C SER A 154 18.84 5.05 10.78
N ARG A 155 18.27 5.07 9.57
CA ARG A 155 16.96 4.49 9.27
C ARG A 155 16.95 2.98 9.40
N TYR A 156 18.00 2.31 8.90
CA TYR A 156 18.17 0.87 9.00
C TYR A 156 18.14 0.40 10.46
N TYR A 157 18.93 1.04 11.34
CA TYR A 157 18.90 0.71 12.77
C TYR A 157 17.57 1.13 13.42
N GLY A 158 16.92 2.17 12.92
CA GLY A 158 15.60 2.61 13.37
C GLY A 158 14.49 1.59 13.12
N LEU A 159 14.63 0.67 12.15
CA LEU A 159 13.61 -0.35 11.87
C LEU A 159 13.35 -1.28 13.07
N THR A 160 14.39 -1.66 13.80
CA THR A 160 14.34 -2.64 14.90
C THR A 160 14.34 -2.00 16.29
N GLN A 161 14.48 -0.67 16.36
CA GLN A 161 14.38 0.08 17.61
C GLN A 161 12.95 0.09 18.14
N LYS A 162 12.80 0.49 19.41
CA LYS A 162 11.49 0.73 20.03
C LYS A 162 10.70 1.74 19.20
N ASN A 163 9.44 1.44 18.92
CA ASN A 163 8.55 2.17 18.01
C ASN A 163 8.99 2.14 16.51
N GLY A 164 9.98 1.31 16.16
CA GLY A 164 10.34 1.04 14.77
C GLY A 164 9.33 0.14 14.07
N ARG A 165 9.39 0.06 12.73
CA ARG A 165 8.43 -0.75 11.95
C ARG A 165 8.47 -2.24 12.27
N LEU A 166 9.62 -2.76 12.69
CA LEU A 166 9.81 -4.16 13.10
C LEU A 166 9.86 -4.32 14.62
N ASP A 167 9.47 -3.30 15.38
CA ASP A 167 9.34 -3.43 16.83
C ASP A 167 8.39 -4.59 17.16
N ASN A 168 8.75 -5.39 18.16
CA ASN A 168 8.07 -6.62 18.55
C ASN A 168 7.92 -7.70 17.46
N VAL A 169 8.74 -7.67 16.41
CA VAL A 169 8.79 -8.74 15.39
C VAL A 169 10.20 -9.32 15.33
N ASN A 170 10.31 -10.65 15.25
CA ASN A 170 11.57 -11.37 15.15
C ASN A 170 11.58 -12.29 13.93
N LEU A 171 12.76 -12.53 13.37
CA LEU A 171 12.95 -13.57 12.38
C LEU A 171 13.12 -14.93 13.08
N ASP A 172 12.10 -15.79 12.96
CA ASP A 172 12.13 -17.16 13.44
C ASP A 172 12.73 -18.07 12.35
N ASP A 173 13.86 -18.69 12.68
CA ASP A 173 14.58 -19.64 11.81
C ASP A 173 14.30 -21.09 12.24
N ALA A 174 13.59 -21.31 13.36
CA ALA A 174 13.34 -22.64 13.92
C ALA A 174 12.03 -23.25 13.42
N LYS A 175 11.11 -22.44 12.86
CA LYS A 175 9.82 -22.93 12.36
C LYS A 175 9.84 -23.15 10.85
N CYS A 176 9.77 -24.44 10.51
CA CYS A 176 9.61 -25.02 9.18
C CYS A 176 10.83 -24.92 8.26
N GLY A 177 11.27 -26.08 7.76
CA GLY A 177 12.41 -26.28 6.85
C GLY A 177 12.26 -25.65 5.46
N GLU A 178 11.47 -24.59 5.30
CA GLU A 178 11.22 -23.86 4.06
C GLU A 178 11.14 -22.36 4.38
N ALA A 179 12.31 -21.70 4.37
CA ALA A 179 12.55 -20.26 4.60
C ALA A 179 12.22 -19.71 6.01
N CYS A 180 13.12 -18.86 6.54
CA CYS A 180 12.88 -18.15 7.79
C CYS A 180 11.57 -17.36 7.72
N GLN A 181 10.71 -17.51 8.73
CA GLN A 181 9.46 -16.78 8.81
C GLN A 181 9.58 -15.70 9.89
N TRP A 182 9.19 -14.48 9.55
CA TRP A 182 9.01 -13.44 10.55
C TRP A 182 7.83 -13.82 11.45
N ALA A 183 7.96 -13.54 12.75
CA ALA A 183 6.94 -13.83 13.76
C ALA A 183 6.83 -12.67 14.76
N ALA A 184 5.60 -12.32 15.12
CA ALA A 184 5.35 -11.34 16.18
C ALA A 184 5.68 -11.95 17.57
N LYS A 185 6.35 -11.20 18.44
CA LYS A 185 6.65 -11.61 19.83
C LYS A 185 5.39 -11.67 20.70
N SER A 186 4.48 -10.75 20.45
CA SER A 186 3.17 -10.64 21.08
C SER A 186 2.23 -10.03 20.04
N GLY A 187 1.19 -10.76 19.64
CA GLY A 187 0.11 -10.19 18.83
C GLY A 187 -0.82 -9.41 19.74
N GLU A 188 -1.19 -8.18 19.35
CA GLU A 188 -2.35 -7.55 19.95
C GLU A 188 -3.60 -8.41 19.72
N ALA A 189 -4.59 -8.28 20.60
CA ALA A 189 -5.89 -8.92 20.38
C ALA A 189 -6.40 -8.47 19.01
N LEU A 190 -6.98 -9.40 18.25
CA LEU A 190 -7.42 -9.09 16.89
C LEU A 190 -8.33 -7.86 16.92
N SER A 191 -8.02 -6.92 16.04
CA SER A 191 -8.78 -5.69 15.88
C SER A 191 -10.08 -6.08 15.19
N GLU A 192 -11.10 -6.50 15.93
CA GLU A 192 -12.28 -7.22 15.39
C GLU A 192 -13.52 -6.31 15.19
N VAL A 193 -13.40 -5.00 15.39
CA VAL A 193 -14.55 -4.09 15.25
C VAL A 193 -14.89 -3.91 13.76
N GLU A 194 -16.16 -4.15 13.41
CA GLU A 194 -16.71 -3.82 12.10
C GLU A 194 -16.70 -2.29 11.96
N GLY A 195 -15.67 -1.76 11.28
CA GLY A 195 -15.39 -0.32 11.24
C GLY A 195 -14.17 0.14 12.05
N ASN A 196 -13.24 -0.76 12.43
CA ASN A 196 -11.95 -0.45 13.07
C ASN A 196 -11.44 0.96 12.73
N THR A 197 -11.50 1.86 13.70
CA THR A 197 -11.07 3.25 13.53
C THR A 197 -9.56 3.37 13.27
N GLU A 198 -8.79 2.39 13.75
CA GLU A 198 -7.32 2.42 13.75
C GLU A 198 -6.71 1.90 12.43
N ILE A 199 -7.30 0.86 11.82
CA ILE A 199 -6.78 0.24 10.60
C ILE A 199 -7.72 0.52 9.43
N LYS A 200 -7.30 1.44 8.57
CA LYS A 200 -8.02 1.87 7.37
C LYS A 200 -7.48 1.23 6.11
N GLU A 201 -8.26 1.25 5.04
CA GLU A 201 -7.84 0.77 3.73
C GLU A 201 -6.60 1.54 3.25
N GLY A 202 -5.64 0.83 2.67
CA GLY A 202 -4.32 1.35 2.32
C GLY A 202 -3.27 1.20 3.42
N HIS A 203 -3.64 0.80 4.65
CA HIS A 203 -2.65 0.51 5.69
C HIS A 203 -1.69 -0.58 5.19
N TRP A 204 -0.39 -0.36 5.42
CA TRP A 204 0.69 -1.15 4.83
C TRP A 204 1.70 -1.59 5.88
N TRP A 205 2.16 -2.83 5.74
CA TRP A 205 3.13 -3.48 6.61
C TRP A 205 4.30 -4.04 5.81
N LEU A 206 5.48 -4.09 6.45
CA LEU A 206 6.66 -4.74 5.87
C LEU A 206 6.41 -6.23 5.63
N ASN A 207 5.76 -6.94 6.55
CA ASN A 207 5.46 -8.36 6.38
C ASN A 207 4.21 -8.74 7.16
N LEU A 208 3.73 -9.98 6.96
CA LEU A 208 2.53 -10.48 7.62
C LEU A 208 2.69 -10.55 9.15
N ALA A 209 3.92 -10.66 9.66
CA ALA A 209 4.18 -10.64 11.10
C ALA A 209 3.96 -9.27 11.74
N CYS A 210 4.25 -8.18 11.02
CA CYS A 210 3.88 -6.83 11.44
C CYS A 210 2.35 -6.66 11.43
N ALA A 211 1.66 -7.21 10.43
CA ALA A 211 0.20 -7.24 10.41
C ALA A 211 -0.39 -8.08 11.56
N GLN A 212 0.27 -9.16 11.96
CA GLN A 212 -0.11 -9.95 13.14
C GLN A 212 0.08 -9.16 14.44
N ARG A 213 1.21 -8.44 14.57
CA ARG A 213 1.49 -7.58 15.73
C ARG A 213 0.37 -6.56 15.92
N ASP A 214 -0.03 -5.90 14.82
CA ASP A 214 -1.07 -4.86 14.82
C ASP A 214 -2.51 -5.45 14.83
N GLY A 215 -2.64 -6.77 14.98
CA GLY A 215 -3.92 -7.43 15.26
C GLY A 215 -4.88 -7.56 14.07
N ILE A 216 -4.47 -7.36 12.81
CA ILE A 216 -5.37 -7.62 11.66
C ILE A 216 -5.46 -9.11 11.30
N VAL A 217 -4.42 -9.89 11.63
CA VAL A 217 -4.33 -11.35 11.41
C VAL A 217 -3.86 -12.08 12.66
N CYS A 218 -4.19 -13.37 12.80
CA CYS A 218 -3.82 -14.18 13.96
C CYS A 218 -2.42 -14.79 13.84
N CYS A 219 -1.93 -14.92 12.61
CA CYS A 219 -0.75 -15.70 12.27
C CYS A 219 0.05 -15.05 11.15
N SER A 220 1.37 -15.28 11.19
CA SER A 220 2.31 -14.82 10.16
C SER A 220 2.35 -15.76 8.94
N SER A 221 1.53 -16.82 8.92
CA SER A 221 1.35 -17.72 7.79
C SER A 221 0.23 -17.25 6.87
N ASP A 222 0.33 -17.67 5.61
CA ASP A 222 -0.65 -17.41 4.54
C ASP A 222 -1.94 -18.24 4.72
N SER A 223 -2.60 -18.05 5.86
CA SER A 223 -3.79 -18.78 6.28
C SER A 223 -4.86 -17.84 6.77
N VAL A 224 -6.11 -18.24 6.56
CA VAL A 224 -7.27 -17.48 6.99
C VAL A 224 -7.28 -17.34 8.50
N SER A 225 -7.35 -16.08 8.94
CA SER A 225 -7.46 -15.70 10.34
C SER A 225 -8.92 -15.41 10.66
N LYS A 226 -9.41 -15.86 11.82
CA LYS A 226 -10.76 -15.57 12.29
C LYS A 226 -10.73 -15.17 13.75
N GLY A 227 -11.28 -14.00 14.03
CA GLY A 227 -11.43 -13.48 15.39
C GLY A 227 -12.65 -14.04 16.12
N ARG A 228 -12.81 -13.64 17.39
CA ARG A 228 -13.95 -13.99 18.27
C ARG A 228 -15.30 -13.58 17.68
N TYR A 229 -15.39 -12.44 17.00
CA TYR A 229 -16.64 -11.96 16.35
C TYR A 229 -16.84 -12.49 14.93
N GLY A 230 -15.91 -13.30 14.42
CA GLY A 230 -16.15 -14.14 13.26
C GLY A 230 -15.94 -13.52 11.87
N ILE A 231 -15.51 -12.25 11.77
CA ILE A 231 -15.03 -11.70 10.49
C ILE A 231 -13.69 -12.36 10.14
N ALA A 232 -13.62 -12.99 8.97
CA ALA A 232 -12.40 -13.63 8.51
C ALA A 232 -11.48 -12.60 7.81
N THR A 233 -10.18 -12.65 8.12
CA THR A 233 -9.13 -11.97 7.35
C THR A 233 -8.43 -12.99 6.48
N MET A 234 -8.35 -12.71 5.18
CA MET A 234 -7.69 -13.54 4.18
C MET A 234 -6.47 -12.82 3.61
N PRO A 235 -5.25 -13.30 3.92
CA PRO A 235 -4.06 -12.92 3.19
C PRO A 235 -4.04 -13.54 1.79
N LEU A 236 -3.78 -12.72 0.79
CA LEU A 236 -3.51 -13.09 -0.60
C LEU A 236 -2.04 -12.77 -0.88
N LEU A 237 -1.14 -13.63 -0.42
CA LEU A 237 0.30 -13.40 -0.58
C LEU A 237 0.87 -13.97 -1.89
N THR A 238 0.26 -15.04 -2.39
CA THR A 238 0.65 -15.76 -3.61
C THR A 238 -0.58 -16.17 -4.41
N GLY A 239 -0.37 -16.63 -5.64
CA GLY A 239 -1.45 -16.99 -6.57
C GLY A 239 -1.69 -15.88 -7.61
N THR A 240 -2.82 -15.98 -8.30
CA THR A 240 -3.18 -15.09 -9.41
C THR A 240 -4.57 -14.52 -9.18
N GLU A 241 -4.72 -13.21 -9.35
CA GLU A 241 -6.03 -12.55 -9.43
C GLU A 241 -6.32 -12.12 -10.86
N ILE A 242 -7.55 -12.38 -11.30
CA ILE A 242 -8.09 -11.96 -12.59
C ILE A 242 -9.27 -11.05 -12.28
N ALA A 243 -9.14 -9.76 -12.57
CA ALA A 243 -10.24 -8.82 -12.48
C ALA A 243 -11.27 -9.12 -13.58
N GLN A 244 -12.54 -9.29 -13.21
CA GLN A 244 -13.63 -9.50 -14.15
C GLN A 244 -14.41 -8.19 -14.30
N TRP A 245 -14.15 -7.51 -15.41
CA TRP A 245 -14.88 -6.30 -15.80
C TRP A 245 -16.08 -6.67 -16.70
N PRO A 246 -17.22 -5.96 -16.59
CA PRO A 246 -17.52 -4.79 -15.76
C PRO A 246 -18.13 -5.12 -14.38
N ALA A 247 -18.24 -6.39 -14.00
CA ALA A 247 -18.96 -6.83 -12.80
C ALA A 247 -18.36 -6.40 -11.45
N GLY A 248 -17.16 -5.81 -11.44
CA GLY A 248 -16.47 -5.38 -10.21
C GLY A 248 -16.02 -6.55 -9.32
N THR A 249 -16.07 -7.78 -9.84
CA THR A 249 -15.64 -9.00 -9.17
C THR A 249 -14.21 -9.35 -9.52
N THR A 250 -13.45 -9.87 -8.56
CA THR A 250 -12.09 -10.37 -8.75
C THR A 250 -12.06 -11.85 -8.51
N LYS A 251 -11.56 -12.62 -9.48
CA LYS A 251 -11.37 -14.05 -9.34
C LYS A 251 -9.95 -14.35 -8.89
N TYR A 252 -9.81 -14.86 -7.68
CA TYR A 252 -8.56 -15.33 -7.14
C TYR A 252 -8.38 -16.83 -7.42
N VAL A 253 -7.19 -17.22 -7.88
CA VAL A 253 -6.82 -18.61 -8.16
C VAL A 253 -5.48 -18.93 -7.51
N ARG A 254 -5.41 -20.04 -6.80
CA ARG A 254 -4.17 -20.55 -6.20
C ARG A 254 -4.03 -22.04 -6.44
N GLU A 255 -2.81 -22.47 -6.70
CA GLU A 255 -2.46 -23.89 -6.80
C GLU A 255 -1.49 -24.27 -5.68
N GLY A 256 -1.63 -25.48 -5.15
CA GLY A 256 -0.76 -25.94 -4.07
C GLY A 256 -1.24 -27.22 -3.40
N THR A 257 -0.84 -27.35 -2.13
CA THR A 257 -1.23 -28.45 -1.26
C THR A 257 -2.65 -28.24 -0.70
N LEU A 258 -3.19 -29.24 -0.01
CA LEU A 258 -4.49 -29.08 0.64
C LEU A 258 -4.50 -27.97 1.71
N ARG A 259 -3.36 -27.68 2.35
CA ARG A 259 -3.24 -26.60 3.35
C ARG A 259 -3.43 -25.22 2.73
N ASP A 260 -3.05 -25.07 1.46
CA ASP A 260 -3.17 -23.84 0.69
C ASP A 260 -4.61 -23.53 0.26
N MET A 261 -5.51 -24.51 0.34
CA MET A 261 -6.87 -24.38 -0.21
C MET A 261 -7.83 -23.59 0.69
N CYS A 262 -7.41 -23.17 1.89
CA CYS A 262 -8.21 -22.32 2.77
C CYS A 262 -9.65 -22.82 2.98
N VAL A 263 -9.82 -24.12 3.21
CA VAL A 263 -11.13 -24.81 3.31
C VAL A 263 -12.10 -24.15 4.31
N ALA A 264 -11.58 -23.46 5.32
CA ALA A 264 -12.38 -22.68 6.28
C ALA A 264 -13.28 -21.62 5.61
N LEU A 265 -12.91 -21.11 4.43
CA LEU A 265 -13.67 -20.10 3.68
C LEU A 265 -14.97 -20.61 3.09
N ILE A 266 -15.16 -21.94 2.99
CA ILE A 266 -16.45 -22.52 2.55
C ILE A 266 -17.58 -22.02 3.46
N SER A 267 -17.31 -21.91 4.76
CA SER A 267 -18.28 -21.39 5.75
C SER A 267 -18.49 -19.87 5.69
N GLN A 268 -17.72 -19.15 4.87
CA GLN A 268 -17.72 -17.69 4.75
C GLN A 268 -18.25 -17.22 3.38
N VAL A 269 -18.80 -18.13 2.57
CA VAL A 269 -19.46 -17.75 1.32
C VAL A 269 -20.70 -16.92 1.66
N GLY A 270 -20.83 -15.76 1.01
CA GLY A 270 -21.88 -14.77 1.26
C GLY A 270 -21.60 -13.83 2.43
N THR A 271 -20.53 -14.02 3.21
CA THR A 271 -20.17 -13.13 4.31
C THR A 271 -19.07 -12.14 3.92
N ARG A 272 -18.95 -11.05 4.68
CA ARG A 272 -17.85 -10.09 4.54
C ARG A 272 -16.56 -10.65 5.13
N ILE A 273 -15.47 -10.44 4.41
CA ILE A 273 -14.11 -10.79 4.81
C ILE A 273 -13.19 -9.59 4.59
N ARG A 274 -12.09 -9.55 5.33
CA ARG A 274 -11.02 -8.57 5.13
C ARG A 274 -9.97 -9.17 4.21
N VAL A 275 -9.47 -8.40 3.25
CA VAL A 275 -8.47 -8.87 2.29
C VAL A 275 -7.16 -8.11 2.48
N LEU A 276 -6.09 -8.86 2.67
CA LEU A 276 -4.72 -8.36 2.61
C LEU A 276 -4.06 -8.83 1.31
N ARG A 277 -3.35 -7.96 0.59
CA ARG A 277 -2.58 -8.33 -0.61
C ARG A 277 -1.09 -8.24 -0.35
N GLY A 278 -0.34 -9.25 -0.76
CA GLY A 278 1.13 -9.26 -0.70
C GLY A 278 1.78 -8.92 -2.04
N HIS A 279 3.00 -8.40 -1.99
CA HIS A 279 3.73 -7.96 -3.21
C HIS A 279 4.10 -9.09 -4.19
N LEU A 280 4.07 -10.36 -3.76
CA LEU A 280 4.32 -11.54 -4.61
C LEU A 280 3.05 -12.10 -5.24
N LEU A 281 1.89 -11.48 -4.98
CA LEU A 281 0.64 -11.84 -5.62
C LEU A 281 0.67 -11.41 -7.10
N LYS A 282 0.33 -12.32 -8.02
CA LYS A 282 0.17 -11.98 -9.44
C LYS A 282 -1.19 -11.33 -9.63
N SER A 283 -1.26 -10.04 -9.32
CA SER A 283 -2.47 -9.23 -9.37
C SER A 283 -2.15 -7.81 -9.82
N PRO A 284 -3.02 -7.17 -10.62
CA PRO A 284 -2.90 -5.73 -10.91
C PRO A 284 -3.00 -4.87 -9.64
N PHE A 285 -3.61 -5.40 -8.56
CA PHE A 285 -3.80 -4.68 -7.31
C PHE A 285 -2.71 -5.00 -6.28
N ALA A 286 -1.73 -5.85 -6.59
CA ALA A 286 -0.67 -6.20 -5.65
C ALA A 286 0.18 -4.96 -5.27
N PRO A 287 0.53 -4.76 -3.99
CA PRO A 287 1.42 -3.66 -3.60
C PRO A 287 2.84 -3.88 -4.15
N ARG A 288 3.61 -2.81 -4.33
CA ARG A 288 5.00 -2.86 -4.83
C ARG A 288 5.98 -3.56 -3.88
N GLY A 289 5.66 -3.58 -2.59
CA GLY A 289 6.45 -4.20 -1.52
C GLY A 289 5.54 -4.53 -0.34
N GLY A 290 5.98 -5.41 0.56
CA GLY A 290 5.25 -5.73 1.79
C GLY A 290 3.85 -6.33 1.61
N VAL A 291 2.95 -5.97 2.54
CA VAL A 291 1.56 -6.42 2.63
C VAL A 291 0.65 -5.22 2.88
N ARG A 292 -0.48 -5.11 2.14
CA ARG A 292 -1.43 -4.00 2.26
C ARG A 292 -2.84 -4.48 2.56
N TYR A 293 -3.58 -3.73 3.38
CA TYR A 293 -5.01 -3.95 3.60
C TYR A 293 -5.86 -3.19 2.58
N ASP A 294 -6.69 -3.92 1.84
CA ASP A 294 -7.47 -3.36 0.71
C ASP A 294 -8.95 -3.15 1.03
N GLY A 295 -9.35 -3.48 2.26
CA GLY A 295 -10.72 -3.36 2.75
C GLY A 295 -11.47 -4.67 2.79
N GLN A 296 -12.80 -4.53 2.81
CA GLN A 296 -13.76 -5.61 2.95
C GLN A 296 -14.31 -6.09 1.60
N TYR A 297 -14.48 -7.41 1.50
CA TYR A 297 -14.96 -8.12 0.32
C TYR A 297 -16.03 -9.15 0.72
N ILE A 298 -16.91 -9.50 -0.20
CA ILE A 298 -17.87 -10.60 -0.08
C ILE A 298 -17.36 -11.76 -0.93
N ILE A 299 -17.31 -12.95 -0.34
CA ILE A 299 -17.04 -14.17 -1.09
C ILE A 299 -18.32 -14.57 -1.83
N ARG A 300 -18.36 -14.39 -3.14
CA ARG A 300 -19.51 -14.79 -3.98
C ARG A 300 -19.49 -16.27 -4.30
N ARG A 301 -18.30 -16.83 -4.51
CA ARG A 301 -18.12 -18.23 -4.85
C ARG A 301 -16.83 -18.77 -4.28
N TYR A 302 -16.88 -20.00 -3.78
CA TYR A 302 -15.71 -20.81 -3.48
C TYR A 302 -15.75 -22.07 -4.35
N GLY A 303 -14.61 -22.43 -4.94
CA GLY A 303 -14.44 -23.64 -5.71
C GLY A 303 -13.08 -24.25 -5.44
N GLN A 304 -13.04 -25.57 -5.35
CA GLN A 304 -11.83 -26.35 -5.20
C GLN A 304 -11.84 -27.51 -6.19
N SER A 305 -10.72 -27.76 -6.84
CA SER A 305 -10.52 -28.95 -7.67
C SER A 305 -9.16 -29.58 -7.37
N ARG A 306 -9.02 -30.86 -7.68
CA ARG A 306 -7.75 -31.58 -7.60
C ARG A 306 -7.42 -32.11 -8.98
N ASN A 307 -6.23 -31.78 -9.47
CA ASN A 307 -5.72 -32.41 -10.68
C ASN A 307 -5.37 -33.86 -10.35
N GLN A 308 -6.06 -34.83 -10.96
CA GLN A 308 -5.87 -36.24 -10.67
C GLN A 308 -4.49 -36.77 -11.12
N LEU A 309 -3.88 -36.13 -12.12
CA LEU A 309 -2.58 -36.55 -12.67
C LEU A 309 -1.42 -36.03 -11.81
N THR A 310 -1.44 -34.74 -11.46
CA THR A 310 -0.34 -34.12 -10.69
C THR A 310 -0.56 -34.16 -9.19
N GLY A 311 -1.78 -34.48 -8.73
CA GLY A 311 -2.17 -34.45 -7.33
C GLY A 311 -2.35 -33.05 -6.74
N VAL A 312 -2.03 -31.98 -7.50
CA VAL A 312 -2.08 -30.58 -7.07
C VAL A 312 -3.52 -30.11 -6.92
N PHE A 313 -3.80 -29.38 -5.85
CA PHE A 313 -5.10 -28.76 -5.62
C PHE A 313 -5.12 -27.35 -6.20
N ARG A 314 -6.27 -26.96 -6.76
CA ARG A 314 -6.56 -25.63 -7.27
C ARG A 314 -7.74 -25.04 -6.50
N LEU A 315 -7.52 -23.88 -5.90
CA LEU A 315 -8.51 -23.02 -5.27
C LEU A 315 -8.95 -21.95 -6.26
N SER A 316 -10.25 -21.66 -6.30
CA SER A 316 -10.83 -20.53 -7.03
C SER A 316 -11.86 -19.81 -6.15
N ILE A 317 -11.71 -18.50 -5.99
CA ILE A 317 -12.61 -17.68 -5.17
C ILE A 317 -13.03 -16.46 -5.99
N ASP A 318 -14.34 -16.22 -6.08
CA ASP A 318 -14.87 -14.99 -6.67
C ASP A 318 -15.16 -14.00 -5.54
N LEU A 319 -14.46 -12.87 -5.55
CA LEU A 319 -14.52 -11.80 -4.55
C LEU A 319 -15.23 -10.58 -5.12
N GLU A 320 -16.15 -10.01 -4.36
CA GLU A 320 -16.77 -8.72 -4.69
C GLU A 320 -16.41 -7.68 -3.65
N ARG A 321 -15.92 -6.52 -4.07
CA ARG A 321 -15.54 -5.46 -3.12
C ARG A 321 -16.78 -4.79 -2.54
N VAL A 322 -16.83 -4.61 -1.22
CA VAL A 322 -17.94 -3.88 -0.57
C VAL A 322 -17.84 -2.39 -0.93
N GLY A 323 -18.97 -1.77 -1.28
CA GLY A 323 -19.08 -0.34 -1.59
C GLY A 323 -18.84 0.57 -0.38
N ALA A 324 -18.82 1.90 -0.60
CA ALA A 324 -18.63 2.94 0.42
C ALA A 324 -17.28 2.91 1.18
N GLN A 325 -16.29 2.18 0.67
CA GLN A 325 -14.89 2.20 1.14
C GLN A 325 -14.04 3.04 0.18
N LYS A 326 -12.86 3.48 0.64
CA LYS A 326 -11.88 4.20 -0.19
C LYS A 326 -11.70 3.52 -1.56
N PRO A 327 -11.75 4.25 -2.69
CA PRO A 327 -11.70 3.62 -4.00
C PRO A 327 -10.35 2.92 -4.25
N MET A 328 -10.36 1.85 -5.04
CA MET A 328 -9.19 1.00 -5.19
C MET A 328 -7.97 1.75 -5.76
N HIS A 329 -8.16 2.70 -6.67
CA HIS A 329 -7.05 3.46 -7.26
C HIS A 329 -6.25 4.23 -6.20
N GLU A 330 -6.92 4.84 -5.21
CA GLU A 330 -6.25 5.55 -4.13
C GLU A 330 -5.59 4.60 -3.11
N ILE A 331 -6.09 3.37 -2.97
CA ILE A 331 -5.46 2.33 -2.13
C ILE A 331 -4.20 1.81 -2.79
N CYS A 332 -4.22 1.65 -4.12
CA CYS A 332 -3.10 1.19 -4.92
C CYS A 332 -1.87 2.10 -4.87
N GLN A 333 -2.03 3.38 -4.49
CA GLN A 333 -0.93 4.30 -4.24
C GLN A 333 -0.05 3.92 -3.03
N SER A 334 -0.57 3.10 -2.12
CA SER A 334 0.21 2.54 -1.01
C SER A 334 0.86 1.22 -1.44
N PRO A 335 2.14 0.94 -1.13
CA PRO A 335 3.06 1.76 -0.33
C PRO A 335 3.54 3.04 -1.04
N MET A 336 3.69 4.12 -0.27
CA MET A 336 4.25 5.39 -0.74
C MET A 336 5.77 5.29 -0.99
N PRO A 337 6.40 6.24 -1.69
CA PRO A 337 7.86 6.24 -1.89
C PRO A 337 8.67 6.12 -0.58
N SER A 338 8.25 6.79 0.49
CA SER A 338 8.88 6.64 1.81
C SER A 338 8.75 5.24 2.42
N ASP A 339 7.62 4.56 2.17
CA ASP A 339 7.40 3.19 2.61
C ASP A 339 8.28 2.22 1.81
N MET A 340 8.48 2.50 0.51
CA MET A 340 9.39 1.74 -0.34
C MET A 340 10.85 1.87 0.10
N ASP A 341 11.27 3.05 0.57
CA ASP A 341 12.61 3.20 1.16
C ASP A 341 12.77 2.27 2.38
N ASP A 342 11.76 2.18 3.24
CA ASP A 342 11.77 1.29 4.41
C ASP A 342 11.71 -0.19 4.00
N TRP A 343 10.97 -0.50 2.94
CA TRP A 343 10.92 -1.83 2.35
C TRP A 343 12.31 -2.27 1.88
N TYR A 344 13.05 -1.44 1.14
CA TYR A 344 14.40 -1.80 0.68
C TYR A 344 15.39 -1.98 1.84
N LEU A 345 15.29 -1.14 2.88
CA LEU A 345 16.08 -1.31 4.09
C LEU A 345 15.73 -2.60 4.83
N PHE A 346 14.46 -2.97 4.87
CA PHE A 346 13.99 -4.25 5.41
C PHE A 346 14.54 -5.44 4.61
N GLU A 347 14.49 -5.40 3.28
CA GLU A 347 15.07 -6.47 2.45
C GLU A 347 16.57 -6.65 2.73
N LYS A 348 17.29 -5.53 2.87
CA LYS A 348 18.71 -5.55 3.24
C LYS A 348 18.92 -6.15 4.63
N LEU A 349 18.12 -5.74 5.62
CA LEU A 349 18.20 -6.24 6.99
C LEU A 349 17.95 -7.75 7.04
N GLU A 350 16.92 -8.23 6.36
CA GLU A 350 16.63 -9.66 6.25
C GLU A 350 17.81 -10.41 5.63
N SER A 351 18.34 -9.90 4.51
CA SER A 351 19.51 -10.45 3.84
C SER A 351 20.74 -10.53 4.78
N ASP A 352 20.99 -9.49 5.57
CA ASP A 352 22.12 -9.43 6.50
C ASP A 352 21.95 -10.41 7.67
N ILE A 353 20.73 -10.60 8.18
CA ILE A 353 20.43 -11.58 9.23
C ILE A 353 20.62 -13.00 8.69
N LEU A 354 20.08 -13.30 7.51
CA LEU A 354 20.19 -14.62 6.89
C LEU A 354 21.64 -14.97 6.55
N ARG A 355 22.39 -14.03 5.98
CA ARG A 355 23.81 -14.22 5.67
C ARG A 355 24.67 -14.53 6.89
N LYS A 356 24.28 -14.03 8.08
CA LYS A 356 24.99 -14.35 9.34
C LYS A 356 24.63 -15.72 9.90
N LYS A 357 23.45 -16.25 9.58
CA LYS A 357 22.91 -17.48 10.17
C LYS A 357 23.09 -18.71 9.28
N TRP A 358 22.95 -18.53 7.98
CA TRP A 358 22.95 -19.61 6.99
C TRP A 358 24.31 -19.77 6.34
N ASP A 359 24.57 -20.98 5.87
CA ASP A 359 25.72 -21.26 5.02
C ASP A 359 25.59 -20.54 3.66
N ASP A 360 26.73 -20.26 3.04
CA ASP A 360 26.79 -19.51 1.78
C ASP A 360 25.94 -20.15 0.66
N GLU A 361 25.88 -21.48 0.59
CA GLU A 361 25.08 -22.20 -0.41
C GLU A 361 23.57 -21.94 -0.24
N LYS A 362 23.06 -22.13 0.98
CA LYS A 362 21.65 -21.89 1.33
C LYS A 362 21.26 -20.42 1.13
N TYR A 363 22.16 -19.50 1.49
CA TYR A 363 21.95 -18.08 1.26
C TYR A 363 21.92 -17.72 -0.24
N LEU A 364 22.81 -18.32 -1.05
CA LEU A 364 22.82 -18.13 -2.50
C LEU A 364 21.57 -18.68 -3.18
N GLU A 365 21.07 -19.83 -2.73
CA GLU A 365 19.80 -20.40 -3.21
C GLU A 365 18.62 -19.49 -2.90
N TRP A 366 18.49 -19.04 -1.66
CA TRP A 366 17.47 -18.07 -1.27
C TRP A 366 17.53 -16.78 -2.10
N LYS A 367 18.73 -16.26 -2.36
CA LYS A 367 18.92 -15.07 -3.19
C LYS A 367 18.50 -15.31 -4.64
N ARG A 368 18.78 -16.50 -5.19
CA ARG A 368 18.33 -16.91 -6.54
C ARG A 368 16.81 -17.00 -6.61
N GLU A 369 16.17 -17.66 -5.66
CA GLU A 369 14.71 -17.78 -5.62
C GLU A 369 14.03 -16.41 -5.52
N ARG A 370 14.55 -15.50 -4.69
CA ARG A 370 14.00 -14.15 -4.55
C ARG A 370 14.16 -13.35 -5.84
N ALA A 371 15.32 -13.44 -6.49
CA ALA A 371 15.55 -12.80 -7.79
C ALA A 371 14.60 -13.35 -8.87
N GLN A 372 14.35 -14.66 -8.88
CA GLN A 372 13.41 -15.29 -9.81
C GLN A 372 11.98 -14.78 -9.56
N LYS A 373 11.51 -14.79 -8.31
CA LYS A 373 10.16 -14.29 -7.95
C LYS A 373 9.98 -12.83 -8.34
N LYS A 374 11.01 -12.00 -8.15
CA LYS A 374 10.99 -10.59 -8.57
C LYS A 374 10.91 -10.46 -10.09
N ALA A 375 11.73 -11.18 -10.84
CA ALA A 375 11.70 -11.16 -12.31
C ALA A 375 10.36 -11.66 -12.86
N ASP A 376 9.78 -12.70 -12.25
CA ASP A 376 8.46 -13.22 -12.63
C ASP A 376 7.34 -12.18 -12.38
N GLN A 377 7.44 -11.42 -11.28
CA GLN A 377 6.50 -10.35 -10.96
C GLN A 377 6.62 -9.16 -11.93
N GLU A 378 7.83 -8.74 -12.26
CA GLU A 378 8.08 -7.68 -13.25
C GLU A 378 7.52 -8.06 -14.62
N ARG A 379 7.80 -9.27 -15.09
CA ARG A 379 7.23 -9.81 -16.34
C ARG A 379 5.71 -9.86 -16.33
N PHE A 380 5.12 -10.24 -15.20
CA PHE A 380 3.66 -10.25 -15.05
C PHE A 380 3.09 -8.83 -15.16
N GLN A 381 3.70 -7.85 -14.51
CA GLN A 381 3.27 -6.45 -14.59
C GLN A 381 3.36 -5.90 -16.01
N GLU A 382 4.45 -6.18 -16.72
CA GLU A 382 4.61 -5.81 -18.14
C GLU A 382 3.54 -6.43 -19.03
N MET A 383 3.22 -7.71 -18.81
CA MET A 383 2.18 -8.41 -19.56
C MET A 383 0.79 -7.81 -19.31
N VAL A 384 0.44 -7.54 -18.04
CA VAL A 384 -0.82 -6.87 -17.68
C VAL A 384 -0.93 -5.49 -18.35
N GLN A 385 0.16 -4.72 -18.37
CA GLN A 385 0.20 -3.41 -19.05
C GLN A 385 0.01 -3.52 -20.56
N LEU A 386 0.65 -4.50 -21.19
CA LEU A 386 0.50 -4.71 -22.63
C LEU A 386 -0.94 -5.14 -22.98
N GLU A 387 -1.56 -5.98 -22.14
CA GLU A 387 -2.94 -6.40 -22.31
C GLU A 387 -3.93 -5.25 -22.13
N SER A 388 -3.76 -4.42 -21.09
CA SER A 388 -4.62 -3.24 -20.90
C SER A 388 -4.52 -2.27 -22.08
N MET A 389 -3.31 -2.03 -22.59
CA MET A 389 -3.09 -1.15 -23.75
C MET A 389 -3.78 -1.66 -25.02
N LYS A 390 -3.77 -2.99 -25.26
CA LYS A 390 -4.48 -3.62 -26.38
C LYS A 390 -5.99 -3.55 -26.26
N VAL A 391 -6.53 -3.58 -25.04
CA VAL A 391 -7.97 -3.40 -24.80
C VAL A 391 -8.36 -1.95 -25.11
N ILE A 392 -7.59 -0.98 -24.63
CA ILE A 392 -7.83 0.45 -24.89
C ILE A 392 -7.82 0.75 -26.39
N GLN A 393 -6.82 0.24 -27.11
CA GLN A 393 -6.74 0.45 -28.56
C GLN A 393 -7.97 -0.10 -29.28
N ARG A 394 -8.42 -1.32 -28.94
CA ARG A 394 -9.64 -1.90 -29.51
C ARG A 394 -10.88 -1.07 -29.22
N MET A 395 -11.04 -0.57 -28.00
CA MET A 395 -12.21 0.25 -27.63
C MET A 395 -12.19 1.62 -28.32
N ARG A 396 -11.02 2.20 -28.56
CA ARG A 396 -10.87 3.42 -29.39
C ARG A 396 -11.20 3.15 -30.84
N ASP A 397 -10.80 2.00 -31.37
CA ASP A 397 -11.04 1.62 -32.76
C ASP A 397 -12.53 1.25 -33.02
N GLU A 398 -13.31 0.93 -31.98
CA GLU A 398 -14.72 0.51 -32.06
C GLU A 398 -15.75 1.67 -31.90
N ASP A 399 -15.32 2.93 -31.72
CA ASP A 399 -16.21 4.13 -31.59
C ASP A 399 -17.33 4.00 -30.52
N ILE A 400 -17.15 3.15 -29.50
CA ILE A 400 -18.09 3.00 -28.37
C ILE A 400 -17.78 4.07 -27.32
N LEU A 401 -18.08 5.33 -27.59
CA LEU A 401 -17.92 6.42 -26.62
C LEU A 401 -19.18 7.29 -26.51
N ASP A 402 -20.12 6.84 -25.68
CA ASP A 402 -21.09 7.75 -25.05
C ASP A 402 -20.45 8.40 -23.81
N SER A 403 -20.77 9.68 -23.56
CA SER A 403 -20.12 10.51 -22.53
C SER A 403 -20.20 9.98 -21.10
N GLU A 404 -21.18 9.13 -20.78
CA GLU A 404 -21.31 8.48 -19.46
C GLU A 404 -20.29 7.34 -19.28
N ASN A 405 -20.02 6.56 -20.34
CA ASN A 405 -18.98 5.53 -20.33
C ASN A 405 -17.59 6.14 -20.20
N LEU A 406 -17.39 7.38 -20.62
CA LEU A 406 -16.09 8.08 -20.58
C LEU A 406 -15.64 8.42 -19.15
N GLU A 407 -16.57 8.73 -18.23
CA GLU A 407 -16.25 8.96 -16.80
C GLU A 407 -16.05 7.65 -16.03
N GLU A 408 -16.81 6.60 -16.33
CA GLU A 408 -16.52 5.26 -15.81
C GLU A 408 -15.19 4.73 -16.35
N LEU A 409 -14.87 4.99 -17.62
CA LEU A 409 -13.56 4.71 -18.23
C LEU A 409 -12.44 5.55 -17.65
N LYS A 410 -12.65 6.81 -17.25
CA LYS A 410 -11.63 7.59 -16.51
C LYS A 410 -11.35 7.01 -15.13
N ASN A 411 -12.36 6.46 -14.47
CA ASN A 411 -12.22 5.80 -13.18
C ASN A 411 -11.58 4.39 -13.30
N VAL A 412 -11.80 3.68 -14.41
CA VAL A 412 -11.10 2.44 -14.77
C VAL A 412 -9.68 2.74 -15.32
N HIS A 413 -9.49 3.85 -16.04
CA HIS A 413 -8.20 4.42 -16.41
C HIS A 413 -7.41 4.69 -15.14
N LYS A 414 -7.94 5.27 -14.07
CA LYS A 414 -7.17 5.38 -12.81
C LYS A 414 -6.71 4.04 -12.18
N LEU A 415 -7.28 2.90 -12.59
CA LEU A 415 -6.88 1.54 -12.15
C LEU A 415 -5.95 0.82 -13.14
N ALA A 416 -6.05 1.11 -14.43
CA ALA A 416 -5.18 0.56 -15.49
C ALA A 416 -4.02 1.50 -15.90
N ASP A 417 -4.21 2.80 -15.73
CA ASP A 417 -3.33 3.96 -15.97
C ASP A 417 -2.67 4.48 -14.70
N LEU A 418 -2.45 3.64 -13.68
CA LEU A 418 -1.45 3.93 -12.64
C LEU A 418 -0.01 4.06 -13.21
N LYS A 419 0.15 4.33 -14.52
CA LYS A 419 1.36 4.76 -15.23
C LYS A 419 1.12 5.64 -16.48
N TRP A 420 -0.09 6.07 -16.82
CA TRP A 420 -0.31 6.81 -18.10
C TRP A 420 -1.43 7.87 -18.03
N GLU A 421 -1.13 9.03 -17.44
CA GLU A 421 -1.66 10.30 -17.98
C GLU A 421 -0.49 11.17 -18.50
N ARG A 422 -0.10 10.84 -19.75
CA ARG A 422 0.69 11.58 -20.77
C ARG A 422 2.17 11.24 -20.95
#